data_AF-A0A2N9VU54-F1
#
_entry.id   AF-A0A2N9VU54-F1
#
_cell.length_a   1.000
_cell.length_b   1.000
_cell.length_c   1.000
_cell.angle_alpha   90.00
_cell.angle_beta   90.00
_cell.angle_gamma   90.00
#
_symmetry.space_group_name_H-M   'P 1'
#
loop_
_entity.id
_entity.type
_entity.pdbx_description
1 polymer ?
#
loop_
_entity_poly.entity_id
_entity_poly.type
_entity_poly.pdbx_seq_one_letter_code
_entity_poly.pdbx_strand_id
1 'polypeptide(L)'
;MPGYLLNVYDGRMKVLSGVPYNFDYYEQVGFHNAFAKFLPAYIGYTAKSYYTHLNSDNISPNRYWNWNRGGRETRATTTAVPDVMSGLSVDPSWKIMVAHGFYDQVTPFYPTELDLRKVKLTERIPLKTYEGGHMLYYQESSRIQFKKDLVEFYQAPPYSAPPVHNTSSMAAN
;
A
#
# COMPACT_ATOMS: atom_id res chain seq x y z
N MET A 1 -1.79 -23.98 -4.25
CA MET A 1 -2.80 -24.89 -4.85
C MET A 1 -2.09 -26.19 -5.20
N PRO A 2 -2.71 -27.38 -5.09
CA PRO A 2 -2.02 -28.62 -5.48
C PRO A 2 -1.39 -28.50 -6.87
N GLY A 3 -0.07 -28.68 -6.97
CA GLY A 3 0.70 -28.58 -8.22
C GLY A 3 1.07 -27.16 -8.69
N TYR A 4 0.64 -26.09 -8.00
CA TYR A 4 0.94 -24.71 -8.39
C TYR A 4 1.40 -23.83 -7.22
N LEU A 5 2.42 -23.01 -7.51
CA LEU A 5 2.80 -21.85 -6.70
C LEU A 5 2.02 -20.62 -7.19
N LEU A 6 1.52 -19.84 -6.23
CA LEU A 6 0.91 -18.53 -6.50
C LEU A 6 1.94 -17.44 -6.17
N ASN A 7 1.87 -16.32 -6.88
CA ASN A 7 2.72 -15.16 -6.59
C ASN A 7 2.13 -14.37 -5.41
N VAL A 8 2.98 -13.94 -4.47
CA VAL A 8 2.54 -13.14 -3.31
C VAL A 8 2.10 -11.73 -3.67
N TYR A 9 2.68 -11.15 -4.73
CA TYR A 9 2.33 -9.81 -5.20
C TYR A 9 1.03 -9.81 -6.00
N ASP A 10 0.68 -10.87 -6.72
CA ASP A 10 -0.64 -11.00 -7.38
C ASP A 10 -1.09 -12.47 -7.40
N GLY A 11 -2.06 -12.80 -6.54
CA GLY A 11 -2.58 -14.17 -6.40
C GLY A 11 -3.24 -14.77 -7.65
N ARG A 12 -3.48 -13.98 -8.71
CA ARG A 12 -3.93 -14.48 -10.02
C ARG A 12 -2.81 -15.14 -10.82
N MET A 13 -1.55 -14.76 -10.54
CA MET A 13 -0.38 -15.32 -11.20
C MET A 13 -0.01 -16.66 -10.57
N LYS A 14 0.24 -17.67 -11.42
CA LYS A 14 0.61 -19.01 -10.98
C LYS A 14 1.62 -19.66 -11.91
N VAL A 15 2.49 -20.48 -11.32
CA VAL A 15 3.43 -21.36 -12.04
C VAL A 15 3.34 -22.77 -11.50
N LEU A 16 3.81 -23.75 -12.27
CA LEU A 16 3.96 -25.12 -11.77
C LEU A 16 4.92 -25.14 -10.58
N SER A 17 4.62 -25.99 -9.59
CA SER A 17 5.55 -26.21 -8.49
C SER A 17 6.88 -26.81 -9.00
N GLY A 18 7.99 -26.42 -8.37
CA GLY A 18 9.34 -26.94 -8.70
C GLY A 18 10.13 -26.12 -9.72
N VAL A 19 9.71 -24.89 -10.05
CA VAL A 19 10.53 -23.97 -10.87
C VAL A 19 11.90 -23.68 -10.21
N PRO A 20 12.98 -23.53 -10.99
CA PRO A 20 14.34 -23.34 -10.46
C PRO A 20 14.64 -21.89 -10.03
N TYR A 21 13.61 -21.05 -9.87
CA TYR A 21 13.72 -19.64 -9.51
C TYR A 21 12.66 -19.26 -8.48
N ASN A 22 12.92 -18.18 -7.74
CA ASN A 22 11.93 -17.66 -6.81
C ASN A 22 10.85 -16.88 -7.57
N PHE A 23 9.65 -17.44 -7.68
CA PHE A 23 8.55 -16.83 -8.44
C PHE A 23 8.06 -15.49 -7.87
N ASP A 24 8.32 -15.21 -6.59
CA ASP A 24 7.91 -13.95 -5.96
C ASP A 24 8.86 -12.79 -6.28
N TYR A 25 10.10 -13.09 -6.67
CA TYR A 25 11.19 -12.11 -6.82
C TYR A 25 12.06 -12.36 -8.06
N TYR A 26 11.54 -13.09 -9.04
CA TYR A 26 12.29 -13.56 -10.21
C TYR A 26 12.85 -12.39 -11.06
N GLU A 27 12.17 -11.26 -11.02
CA GLU A 27 12.50 -10.04 -11.75
C GLU A 27 13.71 -9.30 -11.19
N GLN A 28 14.06 -9.48 -9.91
CA GLN A 28 14.99 -8.57 -9.24
C GLN A 28 16.39 -8.57 -9.84
N VAL A 29 17.00 -9.75 -10.04
CA VAL A 29 18.38 -9.84 -10.57
C VAL A 29 18.41 -9.49 -12.06
N GLY A 30 17.43 -9.97 -12.83
CA GLY A 30 17.33 -9.68 -14.25
C GLY A 30 17.12 -8.20 -14.53
N PHE A 31 16.16 -7.59 -13.83
CA PHE A 31 15.88 -6.16 -13.93
C PHE A 31 17.08 -5.33 -13.47
N HIS A 32 17.72 -5.68 -12.36
CA HIS A 32 18.91 -4.99 -11.87
C HIS A 32 20.02 -4.92 -12.91
N ASN A 33 20.38 -6.08 -13.47
CA ASN A 33 21.47 -6.17 -14.44
C ASN A 33 21.16 -5.40 -15.74
N ALA A 34 19.90 -5.36 -16.16
CA ALA A 34 19.47 -4.58 -17.31
C ALA A 34 19.45 -3.07 -17.00
N PHE A 35 18.86 -2.68 -15.86
CA PHE A 35 18.64 -1.29 -15.50
C PHE A 35 19.94 -0.55 -15.15
N ALA A 36 20.88 -1.22 -14.47
CA ALA A 36 22.21 -0.69 -14.18
C ALA A 36 22.99 -0.33 -15.47
N LYS A 37 22.72 -1.03 -16.59
CA LYS A 37 23.29 -0.71 -17.90
C LYS A 37 22.48 0.35 -18.64
N PHE A 38 21.16 0.29 -18.53
CA PHE A 38 20.23 1.23 -19.16
C PHE A 38 20.44 2.68 -18.68
N LEU A 39 20.64 2.88 -17.38
CA LEU A 39 20.83 4.22 -16.79
C LEU A 39 21.94 5.03 -17.47
N PRO A 40 23.20 4.55 -17.55
CA PRO A 40 24.25 5.30 -18.23
C PRO A 40 24.10 5.27 -19.77
N ALA A 41 23.68 4.15 -20.35
CA ALA A 41 23.70 3.97 -21.81
C ALA A 41 22.57 4.71 -22.54
N TYR A 42 21.42 4.87 -21.89
CA TYR A 42 20.23 5.48 -22.51
C TYR A 42 19.85 6.80 -21.84
N ILE A 43 19.78 6.84 -20.51
CA ILE A 43 19.40 8.04 -19.76
C ILE A 43 20.58 9.02 -19.60
N GLY A 44 21.82 8.52 -19.73
CA GLY A 44 23.04 9.31 -19.48
C GLY A 44 23.31 9.57 -18.00
N TYR A 45 22.59 8.90 -17.10
CA TYR A 45 22.77 9.05 -15.66
C TYR A 45 23.94 8.19 -15.18
N THR A 46 24.92 8.83 -14.51
CA THR A 46 26.04 8.16 -13.86
C THR A 46 26.14 8.61 -12.41
N ALA A 47 26.46 7.68 -11.52
CA ALA A 47 26.69 7.95 -10.10
C ALA A 47 28.04 7.36 -9.69
N LYS A 48 28.68 7.96 -8.67
CA LYS A 48 29.89 7.39 -8.06
C LYS A 48 29.58 6.11 -7.27
N SER A 49 28.36 5.96 -6.79
CA SER A 49 27.87 4.80 -6.05
C SER A 49 27.35 3.71 -7.00
N TYR A 50 27.43 2.46 -6.56
CA TYR A 50 26.76 1.36 -7.23
C TYR A 50 25.24 1.56 -7.18
N TYR A 51 24.56 1.30 -8.29
CA TYR A 51 23.11 1.24 -8.30
C TYR A 51 22.66 0.03 -7.48
N THR A 52 21.80 0.23 -6.49
CA THR A 52 21.26 -0.85 -5.66
C THR A 52 19.75 -0.77 -5.59
N HIS A 53 19.09 -1.93 -5.60
CA HIS A 53 17.64 -2.01 -5.46
C HIS A 53 17.21 -1.79 -4.02
N LEU A 54 16.03 -1.22 -3.84
CA LEU A 54 15.33 -1.16 -2.56
C LEU A 54 14.56 -2.48 -2.29
N ASN A 55 15.17 -3.64 -2.56
CA ASN A 55 14.57 -4.94 -2.26
C ASN A 55 14.80 -5.34 -0.78
N SER A 56 14.42 -6.55 -0.38
CA SER A 56 14.63 -7.02 1.00
C SER A 56 15.87 -7.89 1.17
N ASP A 57 16.77 -7.94 0.17
CA ASP A 57 17.96 -8.78 0.22
C ASP A 57 19.03 -8.22 1.16
N ASN A 58 19.99 -9.06 1.53
CA ASN A 58 21.02 -8.77 2.54
C ASN A 58 21.90 -7.53 2.25
N ILE A 59 21.92 -7.05 1.01
CA ILE A 59 22.69 -5.87 0.59
C ILE A 59 21.83 -4.62 0.36
N SER A 60 20.51 -4.69 0.57
CA SER A 60 19.62 -3.57 0.28
C SER A 60 19.51 -2.57 1.42
N PRO A 61 19.46 -1.26 1.12
CA PRO A 61 19.14 -0.23 2.10
C PRO A 61 17.84 -0.49 2.87
N ASN A 62 16.85 -1.12 2.24
CA ASN A 62 15.54 -1.39 2.86
C ASN A 62 15.62 -2.34 4.07
N ARG A 63 16.67 -3.13 4.21
CA ARG A 63 16.90 -3.97 5.41
C ARG A 63 17.19 -3.13 6.66
N TYR A 64 17.72 -1.93 6.50
CA TYR A 64 18.03 -1.02 7.61
C TYR A 64 16.85 -0.11 7.97
N TRP A 65 15.71 -0.25 7.31
CA TRP A 65 14.51 0.49 7.69
C TRP A 65 14.11 0.17 9.13
N ASN A 66 13.99 1.21 9.95
CA ASN A 66 13.56 1.06 11.33
C ASN A 66 12.04 1.02 11.40
N TRP A 67 11.50 -0.19 11.60
CA TRP A 67 10.07 -0.42 11.80
C TRP A 67 9.60 -0.11 13.23
N ASN A 68 10.53 0.05 14.17
CA ASN A 68 10.20 0.34 15.56
C ASN A 68 9.75 1.80 15.69
N ARG A 69 8.53 2.01 16.18
CA ARG A 69 7.90 3.34 16.33
C ARG A 69 7.87 3.80 17.79
N GLY A 70 8.77 3.28 18.62
CA GLY A 70 8.87 3.58 20.05
C GLY A 70 8.52 2.40 20.97
N GLY A 71 8.19 1.23 20.40
CA GLY A 71 7.90 0.00 21.11
C GLY A 71 8.80 -1.16 20.68
N ARG A 72 8.16 -2.27 20.28
CA ARG A 72 8.81 -3.48 19.76
C ARG A 72 8.21 -3.89 18.41
N GLU A 73 7.74 -2.90 17.65
CA GLU A 73 7.11 -3.14 16.37
C GLU A 73 8.13 -3.70 15.37
N THR A 74 7.66 -4.64 14.56
CA THR A 74 8.38 -5.22 13.44
C THR A 74 7.70 -4.81 12.13
N ARG A 75 8.30 -5.17 10.99
CA ARG A 75 7.66 -5.03 9.69
C ARG A 75 6.25 -5.64 9.64
N ALA A 76 6.01 -6.73 10.39
CA ALA A 76 4.73 -7.44 10.38
C ALA A 76 3.69 -6.83 11.34
N THR A 77 4.08 -5.98 12.27
CA THR A 77 3.19 -5.48 13.34
C THR A 77 3.09 -3.96 13.40
N THR A 78 3.90 -3.24 12.61
CA THR A 78 3.79 -1.78 12.52
C THR A 78 2.46 -1.37 11.87
N THR A 79 1.96 -0.18 12.22
CA THR A 79 0.73 0.37 11.65
C THR A 79 0.82 1.90 11.54
N ALA A 80 0.12 2.48 10.57
CA ALA A 80 -0.01 3.92 10.39
C ALA A 80 -1.21 4.52 11.14
N VAL A 81 -2.05 3.69 11.77
CA VAL A 81 -3.29 4.15 12.43
C VAL A 81 -3.03 5.25 13.48
N PRO A 82 -2.04 5.16 14.37
CA PRO A 82 -1.76 6.23 15.33
C PRO A 82 -1.43 7.57 14.66
N ASP A 83 -0.67 7.54 13.56
CA ASP A 83 -0.31 8.76 12.82
C ASP A 83 -1.53 9.37 12.14
N VAL A 84 -2.38 8.53 11.54
CA VAL A 84 -3.65 8.96 10.94
C VAL A 84 -4.54 9.61 11.98
N MET A 85 -4.72 8.98 13.14
CA MET A 85 -5.51 9.53 14.24
C MET A 85 -4.94 10.86 14.75
N SER A 86 -3.62 10.94 14.90
CA SER A 86 -2.93 12.17 15.31
C SER A 86 -3.14 13.29 14.28
N GLY A 87 -2.96 13.00 12.99
CA GLY A 87 -3.19 13.97 11.92
C GLY A 87 -4.63 14.49 11.89
N LEU A 88 -5.60 13.59 11.99
CA LEU A 88 -7.03 13.95 12.02
C LEU A 88 -7.44 14.70 13.28
N SER A 89 -6.70 14.56 14.39
CA SER A 89 -6.92 15.33 15.62
C SER A 89 -6.42 16.78 15.51
N VAL A 90 -5.38 17.00 14.70
CA VAL A 90 -4.81 18.32 14.44
C VAL A 90 -5.62 19.05 13.37
N ASP A 91 -5.95 18.37 12.27
CA ASP A 91 -6.73 18.93 11.17
C ASP A 91 -7.82 17.94 10.72
N PRO A 92 -9.07 18.14 11.18
CA PRO A 92 -10.17 17.27 10.82
C PRO A 92 -10.59 17.42 9.34
N SER A 93 -10.07 18.40 8.60
CA SER A 93 -10.40 18.61 7.19
C SER A 93 -9.64 17.68 6.24
N TRP A 94 -8.69 16.90 6.74
CA TRP A 94 -7.90 15.97 5.92
C TRP A 94 -8.79 14.96 5.19
N LYS A 95 -8.54 14.86 3.88
CA LYS A 95 -9.06 13.79 3.04
C LYS A 95 -8.09 12.62 3.07
N ILE A 96 -8.60 11.42 3.33
CA ILE A 96 -7.82 10.18 3.27
C ILE A 96 -8.62 9.16 2.48
N MET A 97 -7.96 8.45 1.56
CA MET A 97 -8.50 7.30 0.85
C MET A 97 -7.46 6.18 0.89
N VAL A 98 -7.92 4.95 1.13
CA VAL A 98 -7.07 3.75 1.09
C VAL A 98 -7.38 2.98 -0.19
N ALA A 99 -6.35 2.57 -0.91
CA ALA A 99 -6.47 1.76 -2.12
C ALA A 99 -5.69 0.45 -1.97
N HIS A 100 -6.31 -0.67 -2.33
CA HIS A 100 -5.68 -1.99 -2.35
C HIS A 100 -5.92 -2.70 -3.68
N GLY A 101 -4.98 -3.56 -4.07
CA GLY A 101 -5.26 -4.64 -5.01
C GLY A 101 -5.97 -5.79 -4.29
N PHE A 102 -7.03 -6.32 -4.88
CA PHE A 102 -7.84 -7.39 -4.30
C PHE A 102 -7.06 -8.70 -4.08
N TYR A 103 -6.07 -8.97 -4.94
CA TYR A 103 -5.25 -10.19 -4.92
C TYR A 103 -3.85 -9.97 -4.30
N ASP A 104 -3.65 -8.85 -3.60
CA ASP A 104 -2.41 -8.54 -2.88
C ASP A 104 -2.27 -9.40 -1.61
N GLN A 105 -1.23 -10.22 -1.54
CA GLN A 105 -0.92 -11.03 -0.35
C GLN A 105 0.22 -10.43 0.50
N VAL A 106 0.91 -9.41 0.00
CA VAL A 106 1.97 -8.69 0.71
C VAL A 106 1.36 -7.71 1.71
N THR A 107 0.33 -6.97 1.30
CA THR A 107 -0.44 -6.06 2.14
C THR A 107 -1.95 -6.24 1.95
N PRO A 108 -2.53 -7.35 2.47
CA PRO A 108 -3.94 -7.65 2.28
C PRO A 108 -4.84 -6.52 2.78
N PHE A 109 -5.96 -6.26 2.09
CA PHE A 109 -6.88 -5.16 2.42
C PHE A 109 -7.61 -5.36 3.75
N TYR A 110 -7.88 -6.61 4.14
CA TYR A 110 -8.74 -6.92 5.29
C TYR A 110 -8.16 -6.47 6.64
N PRO A 111 -6.86 -6.66 6.95
CA PRO A 111 -6.22 -6.02 8.09
C PRO A 111 -6.46 -4.50 8.17
N THR A 112 -6.33 -3.78 7.06
CA THR A 112 -6.61 -2.33 7.01
C THR A 112 -8.07 -2.02 7.34
N GLU A 113 -9.00 -2.82 6.82
CA GLU A 113 -10.42 -2.66 7.11
C GLU A 113 -10.72 -2.87 8.61
N LEU A 114 -10.13 -3.91 9.22
CA LEU A 114 -10.25 -4.16 10.66
C LEU A 114 -9.67 -3.03 11.49
N ASP A 115 -8.52 -2.48 11.08
CA ASP A 115 -7.88 -1.36 11.75
C ASP A 115 -8.75 -0.10 11.70
N LEU A 116 -9.32 0.25 10.55
CA LEU A 116 -10.25 1.38 10.43
C LEU A 116 -11.52 1.18 11.26
N ARG A 117 -12.05 -0.05 11.36
CA ARG A 117 -13.20 -0.37 12.21
C ARG A 117 -12.89 -0.16 13.69
N LYS A 118 -11.73 -0.61 14.18
CA LYS A 118 -11.32 -0.46 15.59
C LYS A 118 -11.30 1.02 16.03
N VAL A 119 -10.90 1.92 15.14
CA VAL A 119 -10.83 3.36 15.42
C VAL A 119 -12.04 4.15 14.89
N LYS A 120 -13.10 3.47 14.45
CA LYS A 120 -14.36 4.08 13.98
C LYS A 120 -14.16 5.07 12.82
N LEU A 121 -13.25 4.77 11.90
CA LEU A 121 -12.95 5.61 10.73
C LEU A 121 -13.50 5.04 9.42
N THR A 122 -14.24 3.93 9.43
CA THR A 122 -14.78 3.30 8.20
C THR A 122 -15.72 4.19 7.39
N GLU A 123 -16.51 5.04 8.04
CA GLU A 123 -17.42 5.97 7.34
C GLU A 123 -16.68 7.22 6.84
N ARG A 124 -15.51 7.52 7.40
CA ARG A 124 -14.71 8.70 7.07
C ARG A 124 -13.65 8.44 6.01
N ILE A 125 -13.01 7.26 6.07
CA ILE A 125 -11.90 6.88 5.20
C ILE A 125 -12.39 5.78 4.25
N PRO A 126 -12.73 6.10 2.98
CA PRO A 126 -13.09 5.08 2.01
C PRO A 126 -11.90 4.14 1.74
N LEU A 127 -12.16 2.84 1.88
CA LEU A 127 -11.27 1.77 1.44
C LEU A 127 -11.79 1.25 0.10
N LYS A 128 -11.00 1.42 -0.96
CA LYS A 128 -11.32 0.97 -2.32
C LYS A 128 -10.43 -0.21 -2.69
N THR A 129 -11.04 -1.29 -3.17
CA THR A 129 -10.34 -2.45 -3.72
C THR A 129 -10.46 -2.49 -5.22
N TYR A 130 -9.34 -2.70 -5.90
CA TYR A 130 -9.24 -2.78 -7.35
C TYR A 130 -8.83 -4.19 -7.77
N GLU A 131 -9.20 -4.59 -8.98
CA GLU A 131 -8.71 -5.85 -9.53
C GLU A 131 -7.18 -5.82 -9.65
N GLY A 132 -6.51 -6.91 -9.31
CA GLY A 132 -5.04 -7.01 -9.35
C GLY A 132 -4.40 -7.14 -7.98
N GLY A 133 -3.08 -7.26 -8.01
CA GLY A 133 -2.25 -7.47 -6.84
C GLY A 133 -1.70 -6.18 -6.22
N HIS A 134 -0.58 -6.32 -5.52
CA HIS A 134 0.18 -5.27 -4.85
C HIS A 134 0.44 -4.04 -5.74
N MET A 135 0.78 -4.28 -7.00
CA MET A 135 0.90 -3.25 -8.01
C MET A 135 -0.41 -3.14 -8.79
N LEU A 136 -1.49 -2.69 -8.13
CA LEU A 136 -2.86 -2.68 -8.68
C LEU A 136 -2.97 -2.01 -10.06
N TYR A 137 -2.07 -1.07 -10.36
CA TYR A 137 -2.01 -0.36 -11.63
C TYR A 137 -1.48 -1.20 -12.81
N TYR A 138 -0.98 -2.42 -12.60
CA TYR A 138 -0.65 -3.32 -13.71
C TYR A 138 -1.90 -3.81 -14.43
N GLN A 139 -3.03 -3.92 -13.73
CA GLN A 139 -4.31 -4.26 -14.33
C GLN A 139 -4.91 -3.05 -15.06
N GLU A 140 -5.27 -3.23 -16.33
CA GLU A 140 -5.80 -2.13 -17.16
C GLU A 140 -7.14 -1.59 -16.68
N SER A 141 -8.09 -2.48 -16.37
CA SER A 141 -9.39 -2.11 -15.79
C SER A 141 -9.22 -1.28 -14.53
N SER A 142 -8.29 -1.67 -13.67
CA SER A 142 -7.97 -0.98 -12.41
C SER A 142 -7.35 0.38 -12.62
N ARG A 143 -6.50 0.60 -13.64
CA ARG A 143 -5.98 1.95 -13.94
C ARG A 143 -7.08 2.93 -14.25
N ILE A 144 -8.07 2.52 -15.04
CA ILE A 144 -9.18 3.39 -15.44
C ILE A 144 -10.00 3.80 -14.22
N GLN A 145 -10.41 2.82 -13.42
CA GLN A 145 -11.23 3.07 -12.23
C GLN A 145 -10.44 3.82 -11.13
N PHE A 146 -9.20 3.42 -10.87
CA PHE A 146 -8.35 4.10 -9.88
C PHE A 146 -8.06 5.55 -10.27
N LYS A 147 -7.80 5.83 -11.55
CA LYS A 147 -7.65 7.22 -12.03
C LYS A 147 -8.91 8.03 -11.80
N LYS A 148 -10.09 7.49 -12.14
CA LYS A 148 -11.37 8.16 -11.91
C LYS A 148 -11.54 8.49 -10.42
N ASP A 149 -11.32 7.50 -9.55
CA ASP A 149 -11.45 7.67 -8.10
C ASP A 149 -10.47 8.70 -7.53
N LEU A 150 -9.24 8.75 -8.04
CA LEU A 150 -8.25 9.78 -7.67
C LEU A 150 -8.68 11.17 -8.13
N VAL A 151 -9.19 11.31 -9.37
CA VAL A 151 -9.71 12.59 -9.87
C VAL A 151 -10.85 13.09 -8.97
N GLU A 152 -11.81 12.23 -8.64
CA GLU A 152 -12.90 12.56 -7.72
C GLU A 152 -12.37 12.94 -6.33
N PHE A 153 -11.43 12.17 -5.78
CA PHE A 153 -10.80 12.45 -4.49
C PHE A 153 -10.10 13.82 -4.46
N TYR A 154 -9.33 14.16 -5.48
CA TYR A 154 -8.62 15.44 -5.52
C TYR A 154 -9.56 16.63 -5.76
N GLN A 155 -10.62 16.46 -6.55
CA GLN A 155 -11.61 17.51 -6.84
C GLN A 155 -12.58 17.76 -5.68
N ALA A 156 -12.83 16.76 -4.83
CA ALA A 156 -13.69 16.93 -3.66
C ALA A 156 -13.16 18.05 -2.73
N PRO A 157 -14.03 18.82 -2.06
CA PRO A 157 -13.61 19.77 -1.03
C PRO A 157 -12.93 19.02 0.14
N PRO A 158 -12.19 19.72 1.03
CA PRO A 158 -11.72 19.13 2.29
C PRO A 158 -12.84 18.38 3.03
N TYR A 159 -12.48 17.36 3.81
CA TYR A 159 -13.47 16.56 4.53
C TYR A 159 -14.27 17.44 5.50
N SER A 160 -15.59 17.40 5.40
CA SER A 160 -16.48 18.00 6.39
C SER A 160 -17.08 16.88 7.21
N ALA A 161 -16.83 16.89 8.52
CA ALA A 161 -17.52 15.97 9.42
C ALA A 161 -19.04 16.24 9.37
N PRO A 162 -19.89 15.22 9.50
CA PRO A 162 -21.31 15.43 9.75
C PRO A 162 -21.48 16.32 10.99
N PRO A 163 -22.53 17.17 11.06
CA PRO A 163 -22.82 17.94 12.26
C PRO A 163 -22.88 16.99 13.47
N VAL A 164 -22.14 17.31 14.53
CA VAL A 164 -22.29 16.60 15.80
C VAL A 164 -23.72 16.84 16.26
N HIS A 165 -24.55 15.79 16.30
CA HIS A 165 -25.85 15.88 16.96
C HIS A 165 -25.59 16.18 18.43
N ASN A 166 -25.73 17.45 18.83
CA ASN A 166 -25.81 17.82 20.23
C ASN A 166 -27.09 17.20 20.79
N THR A 167 -26.96 16.04 21.44
CA THR A 167 -28.01 15.54 22.34
C THR A 167 -27.96 16.39 23.60
N SER A 168 -28.53 17.59 23.55
CA SER A 168 -28.72 18.46 24.70
C SER A 168 -30.07 19.15 24.61
N SER A 169 -31.13 18.37 24.83
CA SER A 169 -32.33 18.82 25.53
C SER A 169 -33.24 17.61 25.80
N MET A 170 -32.98 16.89 26.88
CA MET A 170 -34.04 16.18 27.59
C MET A 170 -34.07 16.66 29.03
N ALA A 171 -35.27 17.08 29.44
CA ALA A 171 -35.79 17.35 30.78
C ALA A 171 -35.37 18.65 31.48
N ALA A 172 -36.25 19.65 31.39
CA ALA A 172 -37.01 20.11 32.56
C ALA A 172 -38.29 20.84 32.07
N ASN A 173 -39.44 20.21 32.26
CA ASN A 173 -40.76 20.81 32.51
C ASN A 173 -41.69 19.73 33.04
#